data_AF-A0A353ENI6-F1
#
_entry.id   AF-A0A353ENI6-F1
#
_cell.length_a   1.000
_cell.length_b   1.000
_cell.length_c   1.000
_cell.angle_alpha   90.00
_cell.angle_beta   90.00
_cell.angle_gamma   90.00
#
_symmetry.space_group_name_H-M   'P 1'
#
loop_
_entity.id
_entity.type
_entity.pdbx_description
1 polymer ?
#
loop_
_entity_poly.entity_id
_entity_poly.type
_entity_poly.pdbx_seq_one_letter_code
_entity_poly.pdbx_strand_id
1 'polypeptide(L)' 'MCGAVSIQYDPALREELIKFLSEDEIKKFERNGEIVFAYWDKRPLLPIRQGNTIRILDWGNRDDKVPLPKTGWARLESLL' A
#
# COMPACT_ATOMS: atom_id res chain seq x y z
N MET A 1 -11.69 -3.59 -14.23
CA MET A 1 -11.33 -2.62 -13.16
C MET A 1 -10.37 -3.34 -12.23
N CYS A 2 -9.17 -2.83 -11.98
CA CYS A 2 -8.20 -3.49 -11.10
C CYS A 2 -8.59 -3.18 -9.64
N GLY A 3 -8.80 -4.21 -8.81
CA GLY A 3 -9.37 -4.08 -7.46
C GLY A 3 -8.35 -4.14 -6.32
N ALA A 4 -7.17 -4.68 -6.61
CA ALA A 4 -6.11 -4.88 -5.64
C ALA A 4 -4.76 -4.98 -6.36
N VAL A 5 -3.69 -4.91 -5.57
CA VAL A 5 -2.36 -5.36 -5.97
C VAL A 5 -1.91 -6.44 -4.98
N SER A 6 -1.29 -7.50 -5.49
CA SER A 6 -0.70 -8.53 -4.65
C SER A 6 0.79 -8.68 -4.92
N ILE A 7 1.53 -9.02 -3.87
CA ILE A 7 2.96 -9.33 -3.92
C ILE A 7 3.23 -10.59 -3.11
N GLN A 8 4.29 -11.31 -3.47
CA GLN A 8 4.77 -12.42 -2.66
C GLN A 8 5.23 -11.89 -1.30
N TYR A 9 4.91 -12.63 -0.24
CA TYR A 9 5.42 -12.33 1.08
C TYR A 9 6.93 -12.58 1.11
N ASP A 10 7.68 -11.62 1.63
CA ASP A 10 9.11 -11.70 1.88
C ASP A 10 9.35 -11.29 3.35
N PRO A 11 10.03 -12.10 4.17
CA PRO A 11 10.40 -11.72 5.54
C PRO A 11 11.08 -10.35 5.66
N ALA A 12 11.80 -9.90 4.63
CA ALA A 12 12.42 -8.58 4.59
C ALA A 12 11.41 -7.42 4.60
N LEU A 13 10.15 -7.66 4.23
CA LEU A 13 9.08 -6.65 4.26
C LEU A 13 8.49 -6.45 5.66
N ARG A 14 8.81 -7.33 6.62
CA ARG A 14 8.17 -7.31 7.94
C ARG A 14 8.32 -5.97 8.65
N GLU A 15 9.51 -5.36 8.60
CA GLU A 15 9.78 -4.06 9.21
C GLU A 15 8.94 -2.92 8.58
N GLU A 16 8.59 -3.05 7.30
CA GLU A 16 7.73 -2.09 6.63
C GLU A 16 6.25 -2.34 6.96
N LEU A 17 5.82 -3.61 7.00
CA LEU A 17 4.44 -4.01 7.26
C LEU A 17 3.96 -3.61 8.67
N ILE A 18 4.81 -3.74 9.69
CA ILE A 18 4.45 -3.40 11.09
C ILE A 18 4.10 -1.91 11.29
N LYS A 19 4.49 -1.04 10.35
CA LYS A 19 4.14 0.39 10.38
C LYS A 19 2.66 0.63 10.09
N PHE A 20 1.99 -0.32 9.44
CA PHE A 20 0.62 -0.15 8.94
C PHE A 20 -0.34 -1.24 9.42
N LEU A 21 0.16 -2.45 9.68
CA LEU A 21 -0.63 -3.65 9.94
C LEU A 21 -0.31 -4.24 11.31
N SER A 22 -1.30 -4.89 11.90
CA SER A 22 -1.13 -5.62 13.15
C SER A 22 -0.32 -6.91 12.95
N GLU A 23 0.29 -7.41 14.02
CA GLU A 23 1.01 -8.68 14.02
C GLU A 23 0.15 -9.86 13.54
N ASP A 24 -1.14 -9.86 13.87
CA ASP A 24 -2.07 -10.92 13.44
C ASP A 24 -2.37 -10.88 11.94
N GLU A 25 -2.37 -9.70 11.33
CA GLU A 25 -2.48 -9.56 9.87
C GLU A 25 -1.20 -10.03 9.18
N ILE A 26 -0.03 -9.66 9.71
CA ILE A 26 1.27 -10.08 9.16
C ILE A 26 1.42 -11.60 9.19
N LYS A 27 1.05 -12.24 10.31
CA LYS A 27 1.06 -13.71 10.43
C LYS A 27 0.17 -14.41 9.40
N LYS A 28 -0.93 -13.79 8.97
CA LYS A 28 -1.77 -14.35 7.90
C LYS A 28 -1.02 -14.35 6.57
N PHE A 29 -0.29 -13.29 6.25
CA PHE A 29 0.50 -13.24 5.02
C PHE A 29 1.69 -14.20 5.06
N GLU A 30 2.37 -14.32 6.21
CA GLU A 30 3.44 -15.31 6.41
C GLU A 30 2.95 -16.74 6.11
N ARG A 31 1.75 -17.08 6.59
CA ARG A 31 1.16 -18.41 6.35
C ARG A 31 0.68 -18.59 4.91
N ASN A 32 0.13 -17.55 4.29
CA ASN A 32 -0.47 -17.63 2.96
C ASN A 32 0.56 -17.46 1.84
N GLY A 33 1.75 -16.89 2.11
CA GLY A 33 2.80 -16.62 1.14
C GLY A 33 2.55 -15.41 0.22
N GLU A 34 1.42 -14.73 0.37
CA GLU A 34 1.02 -13.59 -0.45
C GLU A 34 0.43 -12.48 0.41
N ILE A 35 0.73 -11.24 0.06
CA ILE A 35 0.15 -10.03 0.63
C ILE A 35 -0.77 -9.42 -0.42
N VAL A 36 -2.03 -9.19 -0.08
CA VAL A 36 -3.03 -8.56 -0.95
C VAL A 36 -3.43 -7.21 -0.38
N PHE A 37 -3.28 -6.16 -1.18
CA PHE A 37 -3.66 -4.80 -0.83
C PHE A 37 -4.88 -4.39 -1.66
N ALA A 38 -6.07 -4.39 -1.05
CA ALA A 38 -7.30 -4.04 -1.76
C ALA A 38 -7.51 -2.52 -1.75
N TYR A 39 -7.87 -1.95 -2.90
CA TYR A 39 -8.03 -0.49 -3.03
C TYR A 39 -9.27 0.06 -2.32
N TRP A 40 -10.21 -0.82 -1.95
CA TRP A 40 -11.43 -0.49 -1.21
C TRP A 40 -11.32 -0.74 0.29
N ASP A 41 -10.15 -1.14 0.80
CA ASP A 41 -9.95 -1.30 2.25
C ASP A 41 -10.19 0.03 2.97
N LYS A 42 -10.58 -0.03 4.25
CA LYS A 42 -10.81 1.16 5.09
C LYS A 42 -9.57 2.08 5.11
N ARG A 43 -8.39 1.45 5.14
CA ARG A 43 -7.08 2.09 4.97
C ARG A 43 -6.34 1.34 3.86
N PRO A 44 -6.56 1.70 2.59
CA PRO A 44 -5.90 1.05 1.47
C PRO A 44 -4.43 1.45 1.47
N LEU A 45 -3.56 0.46 1.28
CA LEU A 45 -2.12 0.64 1.22
C LEU A 45 -1.62 0.30 -0.18
N LEU A 46 -0.45 0.79 -0.53
CA LEU A 46 0.20 0.49 -1.80
C LEU A 46 1.67 0.13 -1.60
N PRO A 47 2.12 -1.05 -2.08
CA PRO A 47 3.53 -1.33 -2.23
C PRO A 47 4.09 -0.55 -3.42
N ILE A 48 5.14 0.23 -3.19
CA ILE A 48 5.90 0.94 -4.22
C ILE A 48 7.34 0.45 -4.25
N ARG A 49 7.94 0.47 -5.44
CA ARG A 49 9.38 0.24 -5.58
C ARG A 49 10.12 1.56 -5.46
N GLN A 50 11.00 1.68 -4.47
CA GLN A 50 11.91 2.81 -4.30
C GLN A 50 13.35 2.32 -4.46
N GLY A 51 13.85 2.38 -5.70
CA GLY A 51 15.14 1.78 -6.06
C GLY A 51 15.10 0.25 -5.98
N ASN A 52 15.88 -0.32 -5.06
CA ASN A 52 15.95 -1.77 -4.83
C ASN A 52 15.11 -2.25 -3.64
N THR A 53 14.38 -1.36 -2.96
CA THR A 53 13.52 -1.73 -1.84
C THR A 53 12.04 -1.53 -2.19
N ILE A 54 11.19 -2.31 -1.55
CA ILE A 54 9.75 -2.09 -1.54
C ILE A 54 9.42 -1.29 -0.29
N ARG A 55 8.62 -0.24 -0.46
CA ARG A 55 8.02 0.52 0.63
C ARG A 55 6.51 0.45 0.56
N ILE A 56 5.85 0.61 1.70
CA ILE A 56 4.39 0.59 1.78
C ILE A 56 3.95 2.00 2.15
N LEU A 57 2.98 2.53 1.40
CA LEU A 57 2.41 3.85 1.64
C LEU A 57 0.89 3.77 1.74
N ASP A 58 0.27 4.75 2.39
CA ASP A 58 -1.17 4.97 2.30
C ASP A 58 -1.56 5.30 0.86
N TRP A 59 -2.60 4.64 0.35
CA TRP A 59 -3.14 4.90 -0.98
C TRP A 59 -4.10 6.09 -0.96
N GLY A 60 -3.86 7.04 -1.89
CA GLY A 60 -4.59 8.29 -2.02
C GLY A 60 -4.09 9.38 -1.07
N ASN A 61 -4.41 10.64 -1.40
CA ASN A 61 -4.08 11.75 -0.51
C ASN A 61 -4.97 11.68 0.76
N ARG A 62 -4.33 11.66 1.93
CA ARG A 62 -4.98 11.71 3.25
C ARG A 62 -4.78 13.05 3.96
N ASP A 63 -4.04 13.97 3.36
CA ASP A 63 -3.86 15.32 3.89
C ASP A 63 -5.00 16.23 3.42
N ASP A 64 -5.86 16.60 4.35
CA ASP A 64 -6.97 17.52 4.11
C ASP A 64 -6.53 18.97 3.92
N LYS A 65 -5.25 19.30 4.17
CA LYS A 65 -4.70 20.66 3.98
C LYS A 65 -4.32 20.97 2.55
N VAL A 66 -4.25 19.96 1.68
CA VAL A 66 -3.80 20.11 0.30
C VAL A 66 -4.95 19.78 -0.65
N PRO A 67 -5.23 20.60 -1.68
CA PRO A 67 -6.33 20.38 -2.61
C PRO A 67 -6.01 19.31 -3.67
N LEU A 68 -5.42 18.18 -3.25
CA LEU A 68 -5.15 17.05 -4.14
C LEU A 68 -6.32 16.06 -4.10
N PRO A 69 -6.61 15.38 -5.23
CA PRO A 69 -7.61 14.32 -5.26
C PRO A 69 -7.35 13.26 -4.19
N LYS A 70 -8.40 12.91 -3.44
CA LYS A 70 -8.37 11.77 -2.49
C LYS A 70 -8.37 10.43 -3.21
N THR A 71 -8.81 10.42 -4.47
CA THR A 71 -8.69 9.29 -5.38
C THR A 71 -7.20 9.08 -5.65
N GLY A 72 -6.63 7.92 -5.33
CA GLY A 72 -5.19 7.62 -5.52
C GLY A 72 -4.69 7.65 -6.97
N TRP A 73 -5.46 8.25 -7.88
CA TRP A 73 -5.11 8.55 -9.25
C TRP A 73 -5.05 10.06 -9.41
N ALA A 74 -3.91 10.54 -9.90
CA ALA A 74 -3.77 11.88 -10.43
C ALA A 74 -3.50 11.76 -11.92
N ARG A 75 -4.04 12.70 -12.71
CA ARG A 75 -3.63 12.80 -14.10
C ARG A 75 -2.21 13.38 -14.16
N LEU A 76 -1.41 12.96 -15.12
CA LEU A 76 -0.02 13.42 -15.23
C LEU A 76 0.05 14.93 -15.40
N GLU A 77 -0.87 15.51 -16.18
CA GLU A 77 -0.99 16.94 -16.37
C GLU A 77 -1.36 17.73 -15.10
N SER A 78 -1.83 17.05 -14.05
CA SER A 78 -2.18 17.65 -12.76
C SER A 78 -1.01 17.66 -11.75
N LEU A 79 0.15 17.12 -12.11
CA LEU A 79 1.33 17.00 -11.24
C LEU A 79 2.38 18.11 -11.45
N LEU A 80 2.04 19.16 -12.23
CA LEU A 80 2.94 20.26 -12.61
C LEU A 80 2.46 21.59 -12.03
#